data_AF-A0A2H6J000-F1
#
_entry.id   AF-A0A2H6J000-F1
#
_cell.length_a   1.000
_cell.length_b   1.000
_cell.length_c   1.000
_cell.angle_alpha   90.00
_cell.angle_beta   90.00
_cell.angle_gamma   90.00
#
_symmetry.space_group_name_H-M   'P 1'
#
loop_
_entity.id
_entity.type
_entity.pdbx_description
1 polymer ?
#
loop_
_entity_poly.entity_id
_entity_poly.type
_entity_poly.pdbx_seq_one_letter_code
_entity_poly.pdbx_strand_id
1 'polypeptide(L)'
;MFFDRLLNWRGEWFLEGQDSFGGHDYPIPGKYRTREAAVRAAKRYLRKLERMQPSDISGGQAGIQDQVYVRGPGGQSIRVLPDA
;
A
#
# COMPACT_ATOMS: atom_id res chain seq x y z
N MET A 1 -15.24 -7.74 3.34
CA MET A 1 -14.73 -8.65 4.39
C MET A 1 -14.26 -7.80 5.57
N PHE A 2 -14.97 -7.84 6.70
CA PHE A 2 -14.64 -7.02 7.89
C PHE A 2 -13.57 -7.64 8.81
N PHE A 3 -13.16 -8.89 8.57
CA PHE A 3 -12.37 -9.68 9.51
C PHE A 3 -10.84 -9.58 9.35
N ASP A 4 -10.31 -9.19 8.18
CA ASP A 4 -8.85 -8.99 8.01
C ASP A 4 -8.33 -7.78 8.78
N ARG A 5 -9.19 -6.80 9.07
CA ARG A 5 -8.84 -5.59 9.81
C ARG A 5 -8.56 -5.86 11.30
N LEU A 6 -9.11 -6.94 11.86
CA LEU A 6 -8.99 -7.30 13.28
C LEU A 6 -7.77 -8.18 13.59
N LEU A 7 -7.22 -8.91 12.62
CA LEU A 7 -6.10 -9.84 12.87
C LEU A 7 -4.71 -9.17 12.93
N ASN A 8 -4.57 -7.93 12.45
CA ASN A 8 -3.28 -7.23 12.39
C ASN A 8 -3.02 -6.26 13.55
N TRP A 9 -3.90 -6.20 14.55
CA TRP A 9 -3.79 -5.25 15.66
C TRP A 9 -2.76 -5.63 16.75
N ARG A 10 -1.90 -6.63 16.52
CA ARG A 10 -0.88 -7.10 17.51
C ARG A 10 0.33 -6.15 17.66
N GLY A 11 0.13 -4.84 17.55
CA GLY A 11 1.22 -3.87 17.74
C GLY A 11 2.16 -3.70 16.54
N GLU A 12 1.81 -4.26 15.38
CA GLU A 12 2.66 -4.29 14.19
C GLU A 12 2.18 -3.31 13.11
N TRP A 13 3.13 -2.85 12.31
CA TRP A 13 2.88 -2.08 11.10
C TRP A 13 2.65 -3.02 9.93
N PHE A 14 1.71 -2.70 9.03
CA PHE A 14 1.43 -3.50 7.84
C PHE A 14 1.14 -2.60 6.64
N LEU A 15 1.04 -3.22 5.47
CA LEU A 15 0.79 -2.53 4.21
C LEU A 15 -0.60 -2.85 3.68
N GLU A 16 -1.23 -1.86 3.07
CA GLU A 16 -2.51 -1.97 2.40
C GLU A 16 -2.42 -1.25 1.07
N GLY A 17 -2.81 -1.92 0.00
CA GLY A 17 -2.95 -1.33 -1.32
C GLY A 17 -4.38 -0.83 -1.51
N GLN A 18 -4.53 0.19 -2.33
CA GLN A 18 -5.83 0.68 -2.76
C GLN A 18 -5.83 0.77 -4.28
N ASP A 19 -6.69 -0.05 -4.88
CA ASP A 19 -7.02 0.02 -6.30
C ASP A 19 -7.91 1.25 -6.51
N SER A 20 -7.36 2.27 -7.16
CA SER A 20 -8.10 3.52 -7.39
C SER A 20 -9.16 3.38 -8.49
N PHE A 21 -9.09 2.35 -9.34
CA PHE A 21 -10.11 2.06 -10.35
C PHE A 21 -11.24 1.20 -9.78
N GLY A 22 -10.86 0.11 -9.11
CA GLY A 22 -11.80 -0.84 -8.51
C GLY A 22 -12.39 -0.36 -7.18
N GLY A 23 -11.91 0.74 -6.61
CA GLY A 23 -12.43 1.36 -5.40
C GLY A 23 -12.36 0.46 -4.16
N HIS A 24 -11.44 -0.51 -4.14
CA HIS A 24 -11.32 -1.46 -3.06
C HIS A 24 -9.89 -1.54 -2.53
N ASP A 25 -9.79 -1.73 -1.22
CA ASP A 25 -8.53 -1.94 -0.53
C ASP A 25 -8.14 -3.43 -0.58
N TYR A 26 -6.85 -3.72 -0.69
CA TYR A 26 -6.32 -5.09 -0.69
C TYR A 26 -5.12 -5.22 0.26
N PRO A 27 -4.97 -6.35 0.97
CA PRO A 27 -3.85 -6.55 1.87
C PRO A 27 -2.55 -6.75 1.08
N ILE A 28 -1.48 -6.05 1.45
CA ILE A 28 -0.14 -6.31 0.94
C ILE A 28 0.61 -7.14 1.98
N PRO A 29 1.11 -8.35 1.63
CA PRO A 29 1.81 -9.21 2.59
C PRO A 29 3.00 -8.51 3.26
N GLY A 30 3.06 -8.60 4.60
CA GLY A 30 4.19 -8.13 5.39
C GLY A 30 3.77 -7.50 6.71
N LYS A 31 4.55 -7.81 7.76
CA LYS A 31 4.40 -7.26 9.11
C LYS A 31 5.73 -6.68 9.55
N TYR A 32 5.71 -5.49 10.11
CA TYR A 32 6.90 -4.70 10.41
C TYR A 32 6.85 -4.18 11.83
N ARG A 33 7.98 -4.25 12.54
CA ARG A 33 8.09 -3.76 13.91
C ARG A 33 8.13 -2.24 14.01
N THR A 34 8.60 -1.55 12.95
CA THR A 34 8.73 -0.09 12.94
C THR A 34 8.09 0.53 11.71
N ARG A 35 7.71 1.81 11.85
CA ARG A 35 7.16 2.63 10.78
C ARG A 35 8.12 2.72 9.60
N GLU A 36 9.41 2.92 9.87
CA GLU A 36 10.45 3.11 8.85
C GLU A 36 10.64 1.81 8.03
N ALA A 37 10.56 0.65 8.68
CA ALA A 37 10.63 -0.63 8.00
C ALA A 37 9.42 -0.83 7.06
N ALA A 38 8.20 -0.50 7.52
CA ALA A 38 7.00 -0.54 6.71
C ALA A 38 7.06 0.45 5.53
N VAL A 39 7.48 1.70 5.76
CA VAL A 39 7.62 2.71 4.69
C VAL A 39 8.64 2.27 3.63
N ARG A 40 9.79 1.72 4.03
CA ARG A 40 10.76 1.18 3.06
C ARG A 40 10.18 0.03 2.25
N ALA A 41 9.37 -0.83 2.86
CA ALA A 41 8.71 -1.91 2.15
C ALA A 41 7.61 -1.40 1.19
N ALA A 42 6.82 -0.42 1.61
CA ALA A 42 5.84 0.26 0.76
C ALA A 42 6.49 0.85 -0.50
N LYS A 43 7.62 1.55 -0.35
CA LYS A 43 8.38 2.09 -1.50
C LYS A 43 8.89 1.00 -2.44
N ARG A 44 9.32 -0.15 -1.92
CA ARG A 44 9.69 -1.30 -2.77
C ARG A 44 8.48 -1.86 -3.51
N TYR A 45 7.32 -1.91 -2.87
CA TYR A 45 6.08 -2.37 -3.49
C TYR A 45 5.62 -1.42 -4.60
N LEU A 46 5.64 -0.11 -4.37
CA LEU A 46 5.34 0.91 -5.38
C LEU A 46 6.23 0.77 -6.62
N ARG A 47 7.54 0.53 -6.45
CA ARG A 47 8.45 0.25 -7.58
C ARG A 47 8.11 -1.04 -8.33
N LYS A 48 7.55 -2.03 -7.64
CA LYS A 48 7.05 -3.26 -8.27
C LYS A 48 5.77 -2.97 -9.08
N LEU A 49 4.84 -2.20 -8.51
CA LEU A 49 3.62 -1.78 -9.19
C LEU A 49 3.92 -1.01 -10.47
N GLU A 50 4.80 -0.01 -10.42
CA GLU A 50 5.20 0.77 -11.60
C GLU A 50 5.81 -0.10 -12.70
N ARG A 51 6.58 -1.13 -12.33
CA ARG A 51 7.13 -2.09 -13.31
C ARG A 51 6.06 -2.99 -13.95
N MET A 52 5.03 -3.35 -13.20
CA MET A 52 3.96 -4.24 -13.68
C MET A 52 2.88 -3.48 -14.46
N GLN A 53 2.65 -2.23 -14.07
CA GLN A 53 1.68 -1.32 -14.65
C GLN A 53 2.35 0.04 -14.86
N PRO A 54 3.19 0.16 -15.90
CA PRO A 54 3.85 1.43 -16.20
C PRO A 54 2.80 2.51 -16.41
N SER A 55 2.97 3.60 -15.66
CA SER A 55 2.02 4.72 -15.65
C SER A 55 1.87 5.40 -17.00
N ASP A 56 2.83 5.19 -17.91
CA ASP A 56 2.83 5.71 -19.28
C ASP A 56 1.86 4.99 -20.23
N ILE A 57 1.34 3.80 -19.89
CA ILE A 57 0.62 2.92 -20.83
C ILE A 57 -0.88 2.74 -20.47
N SER A 58 -1.39 3.33 -19.38
CA SER A 58 -2.79 3.15 -18.97
C SER A 58 -3.78 4.03 -19.76
N GLY A 59 -4.16 3.59 -20.95
CA GLY A 59 -5.53 3.69 -21.48
C GLY A 59 -6.34 5.00 -21.40
N GLY A 60 -5.72 6.18 -21.41
CA GLY A 60 -6.41 7.44 -21.75
C GLY A 60 -6.91 8.33 -20.60
N GLN A 61 -6.59 8.03 -19.34
CA GLN A 61 -6.54 9.03 -18.27
C GLN A 61 -5.23 8.82 -17.50
N ALA A 62 -4.52 9.90 -17.20
CA ALA A 62 -3.16 9.89 -16.67
C ALA A 62 -3.00 9.02 -15.41
N GLY A 63 -2.66 7.74 -15.59
CA GLY A 63 -2.28 6.77 -14.58
C GLY A 63 -3.39 6.33 -13.62
N ILE A 64 -3.59 5.02 -13.47
CA ILE A 64 -4.06 4.48 -12.19
C ILE A 64 -2.90 3.72 -11.57
N GLN A 65 -2.15 4.44 -10.75
CA GLN A 65 -1.07 3.91 -9.93
C GLN A 65 -1.67 3.56 -8.58
N ASP A 66 -1.91 2.28 -8.31
CA ASP A 66 -2.38 1.80 -7.00
C ASP A 66 -1.66 2.52 -5.84
N GLN A 67 -2.45 2.98 -4.87
CA GLN A 67 -1.90 3.68 -3.71
C GLN A 67 -1.46 2.66 -2.67
N VAL A 68 -0.35 2.93 -1.98
CA VAL A 68 0.12 2.08 -0.89
C VAL A 68 0.09 2.85 0.42
N TYR A 69 -0.58 2.28 1.40
CA TYR A 69 -0.70 2.79 2.75
C TYR A 69 0.10 1.94 3.73
N VAL A 70 0.77 2.61 4.65
CA VAL A 70 1.31 2.01 5.87
C VAL A 70 0.27 2.21 6.97
N ARG A 71 -0.21 1.10 7.53
CA ARG A 71 -1.12 1.09 8.67
C ARG A 71 -0.36 0.79 9.94
N GLY A 72 -0.61 1.60 10.97
CA GLY A 72 0.06 1.47 12.26
C GLY A 72 -0.83 0.86 13.34
N PRO A 73 -0.23 0.34 14.42
CA PRO A 73 -0.96 -0.33 15.49
C PRO A 73 -1.83 0.60 16.34
N GLY A 74 -1.58 1.91 16.28
CA GLY A 74 -2.40 2.94 16.92
C GLY A 74 -3.48 3.53 16.00
N GLY A 75 -3.81 2.86 14.90
CA GLY A 75 -4.78 3.34 13.91
C GLY A 75 -4.20 4.35 12.92
N GLN A 76 -2.87 4.50 12.84
CA GLN A 76 -2.24 5.40 11.88
C GLN A 76 -2.48 4.93 10.45
N SER A 77 -2.64 5.88 9.55
CA SER A 77 -2.76 5.65 8.11
C SER A 77 -1.85 6.61 7.36
N ILE A 78 -0.80 6.10 6.74
CA ILE A 78 0.20 6.92 6.05
C ILE A 78 0.24 6.50 4.59
N ARG A 79 -0.20 7.37 3.69
CA ARG A 79 0.00 7.18 2.26
C ARG A 79 1.49 7.32 1.94
N VAL A 80 2.04 6.34 1.24
CA VAL A 80 3.42 6.36 0.74
C VAL A 80 3.40 6.77 -0.72
N LEU A 81 4.26 7.71 -1.08
CA LEU A 81 4.42 8.18 -2.46
C LEU A 81 5.60 7.45 -3.13
N PRO A 82 5.56 7.28 -4.46
CA PRO A 82 6.71 6.81 -5.24
C PRO A 82 7.93 7.72 -5.02
N ASP A 83 9.13 7.17 -5.20
CA ASP A 83 10.33 8.00 -5.29
C ASP A 83 10.27 8.80 -6.62
N ALA A 84 10.70 10.06 -6.59
CA ALA A 84 10.74 10.94 -7.76
C ALA A 84 11.83 10.54 -8.77
#